data_AF-A0A9D7QAS0-F1
#
_entry.id   AF-A0A9D7QAS0-F1
#
_cell.length_a   1.000
_cell.length_b   1.000
_cell.length_c   1.000
_cell.angle_alpha   90.00
_cell.angle_beta   90.00
_cell.angle_gamma   90.00
#
_symmetry.space_group_name_H-M   'P 1'
#
loop_
_entity.id
_entity.type
_entity.pdbx_description
1 polymer ?
#
loop_
_entity_poly.entity_id
_entity_poly.type
_entity_poly.pdbx_seq_one_letter_code
_entity_poly.pdbx_strand_id
1 'polypeptide(L)'
;MWRFLAALGLALGVGGTDLTARGGGGCVAAGTLIDTPSGRRTVESLRIGDAVWSLQAGRRIQARVRAVYEVDPAEYLELSAAGGTLRLTAEHPVQTAPGVFTRAELLTGQSLLFTTSASSMLTGLRRTPADQPAYNLLVSPGGVFFANGFLVHNKGCFLPDTPITMADGSRRSIGEVMTGDRVLAFTPDGLPAATTVRRILTHQVDSYLVVRTATTELHVTEEHPFYVGGGVFQTIDSLRIGDAVQAYDGVGRFTAQRILALERRRDSVTVYNLEVDSPHTFIASGMAVHNKGGGGGGRRWGWWGRRQLPEQWRWRQREFQPRRRAHLLWHLHLRHHSCPEEPARCLRR
;
A
#
# COMPACT_ATOMS: atom_id res chain seq x y z
N MET A 1 -67.20 -13.64 -3.57
CA MET A 1 -67.64 -12.50 -2.73
C MET A 1 -66.62 -12.26 -1.63
N TRP A 2 -65.73 -11.28 -1.79
CA TRP A 2 -65.44 -10.19 -0.85
C TRP A 2 -64.23 -9.38 -1.34
N ARG A 3 -64.37 -8.06 -1.26
CA ARG A 3 -63.43 -7.01 -1.69
C ARG A 3 -62.52 -6.68 -0.49
N PHE A 4 -61.31 -6.17 -0.70
CA PHE A 4 -60.85 -4.88 -0.15
C PHE A 4 -59.45 -4.51 -0.66
N LEU A 5 -59.30 -3.22 -0.98
CA LEU A 5 -58.09 -2.49 -1.30
C LEU A 5 -57.29 -2.20 -0.02
N ALA A 6 -55.95 -2.17 -0.12
CA ALA A 6 -55.11 -1.27 0.68
C ALA A 6 -53.77 -1.04 -0.04
N ALA A 7 -53.55 0.20 -0.47
CA ALA A 7 -52.23 0.71 -0.80
C ALA A 7 -51.49 1.04 0.51
N LEU A 8 -50.20 0.70 0.59
CA LEU A 8 -49.26 1.46 1.41
C LEU A 8 -47.87 1.32 0.80
N GLY A 9 -47.33 2.45 0.34
CA GLY A 9 -45.93 2.53 -0.04
C GLY A 9 -45.05 2.35 1.18
N LEU A 10 -43.92 1.66 1.00
CA LEU A 10 -42.76 1.85 1.84
C LEU A 10 -41.54 1.99 0.94
N ALA A 11 -41.00 3.20 0.92
CA ALA A 11 -39.67 3.47 0.43
C ALA A 11 -38.68 2.67 1.28
N LEU A 12 -37.88 1.81 0.64
CA LEU A 12 -36.64 1.31 1.20
C LEU A 12 -35.49 1.89 0.36
N GLY A 13 -35.10 3.10 0.75
CA GLY A 13 -33.73 3.55 0.55
C GLY A 13 -32.81 2.97 1.62
N VAL A 14 -31.51 3.16 1.40
CA VAL A 14 -30.34 2.72 2.19
C VAL A 14 -29.91 1.29 1.85
N GLY A 15 -28.77 1.04 1.23
CA GLY A 15 -27.65 1.89 0.85
C GLY A 15 -26.58 0.95 0.31
N GLY A 16 -26.44 0.88 -1.01
CA GLY A 16 -25.33 0.15 -1.63
C GLY A 16 -24.04 0.85 -1.24
N THR A 17 -23.32 0.30 -0.28
CA THR A 17 -21.92 0.66 -0.06
C THR A 17 -21.07 -0.37 -0.80
N ASP A 18 -21.13 -0.31 -2.13
CA ASP A 18 -20.09 -0.92 -2.98
C ASP A 18 -18.85 -0.04 -2.92
N LEU A 19 -18.22 0.03 -1.74
CA LEU A 19 -16.92 0.65 -1.55
C LEU A 19 -15.83 -0.36 -1.94
N THR A 20 -15.67 -0.56 -3.25
CA THR A 20 -14.54 -1.31 -3.79
C THR A 20 -13.31 -0.41 -3.93
N ALA A 21 -12.68 -0.08 -2.80
CA ALA A 21 -11.37 0.58 -2.80
C ALA A 21 -10.29 -0.45 -3.15
N ARG A 22 -9.83 -0.40 -4.40
CA ARG A 22 -8.81 -1.29 -4.99
C ARG A 22 -7.43 -0.71 -4.70
N GLY A 23 -6.70 -1.28 -3.74
CA GLY A 23 -5.30 -0.90 -3.46
C GLY A 23 -4.40 -1.27 -4.64
N GLY A 24 -3.41 -0.44 -4.99
CA GLY A 24 -2.48 -0.71 -6.11
C GLY A 24 -1.56 0.41 -6.61
N GLY A 25 -0.55 0.80 -5.83
CA GLY A 25 0.60 1.61 -6.25
C GLY A 25 0.24 2.78 -7.19
N GLY A 26 -0.26 3.87 -6.67
CA GLY A 26 -1.18 4.72 -7.42
C GLY A 26 -0.70 5.34 -8.73
N CYS A 27 -1.66 5.92 -9.46
CA CYS A 27 -1.46 6.54 -10.77
C CYS A 27 -2.00 7.98 -10.75
N VAL A 28 -1.55 8.82 -11.68
CA VAL A 28 -2.07 10.18 -11.91
C VAL A 28 -2.95 10.17 -13.16
N ALA A 29 -4.00 10.98 -13.19
CA ALA A 29 -4.95 10.96 -14.31
C ALA A 29 -4.30 11.42 -15.62
N ALA A 30 -4.81 10.97 -16.78
CA ALA A 30 -4.45 11.55 -18.07
C ALA A 30 -4.55 13.10 -18.06
N GLY A 31 -3.73 13.77 -18.85
CA GLY A 31 -3.64 15.23 -18.87
C GLY A 31 -2.84 15.84 -17.72
N THR A 32 -2.42 15.05 -16.72
CA THR A 32 -1.51 15.51 -15.66
C THR A 32 -0.19 15.96 -16.28
N LEU A 33 0.23 17.19 -15.97
CA LEU A 33 1.46 17.80 -16.49
C LEU A 33 2.67 17.36 -15.67
N ILE A 34 3.60 16.70 -16.35
CA ILE A 34 4.88 16.28 -15.81
C ILE A 34 5.94 17.30 -16.19
N ASP A 35 6.72 17.75 -15.21
CA ASP A 35 7.82 18.68 -15.47
C ASP A 35 8.95 17.97 -16.23
N THR A 36 9.30 18.49 -17.41
CA THR A 36 10.46 18.04 -18.21
C THR A 36 11.45 19.18 -18.45
N PRO A 37 12.71 18.90 -18.81
CA PRO A 37 13.69 19.95 -19.16
C PRO A 37 13.25 20.87 -20.30
N SER A 38 12.43 20.37 -21.23
CA SER A 38 11.92 21.12 -22.38
C SER A 38 10.54 21.76 -22.12
N GLY A 39 10.07 21.81 -20.88
CA GLY A 39 8.74 22.30 -20.51
C GLY A 39 7.81 21.19 -20.02
N ARG A 40 6.60 21.55 -19.60
CA ARG A 40 5.63 20.56 -19.10
C ARG A 40 5.02 19.75 -20.24
N ARG A 41 4.87 18.45 -20.03
CA ARG A 41 4.24 17.50 -20.98
C ARG A 41 3.18 16.69 -20.25
N THR A 42 2.11 16.28 -20.94
CA THR A 42 1.12 15.39 -20.30
C THR A 42 1.70 14.00 -20.08
N VAL A 43 1.29 13.34 -18.99
CA VAL A 43 1.83 12.04 -18.57
C VAL A 43 1.69 10.96 -19.65
N GLU A 44 0.56 10.93 -20.36
CA GLU A 44 0.27 10.00 -21.45
C GLU A 44 1.07 10.28 -22.73
N SER A 45 1.69 11.45 -22.85
CA SER A 45 2.57 11.78 -23.97
C SER A 45 4.00 11.29 -23.77
N LEU A 46 4.37 10.91 -22.53
CA LEU A 46 5.73 10.48 -22.22
C LEU A 46 5.99 9.05 -22.71
N ARG A 47 7.23 8.80 -23.10
CA ARG A 47 7.73 7.52 -23.61
C ARG A 47 9.03 7.15 -22.89
N ILE A 48 9.38 5.87 -22.96
CA ILE A 48 10.67 5.40 -22.44
C ILE A 48 11.81 6.20 -23.09
N GLY A 49 12.73 6.68 -22.26
CA GLY A 49 13.87 7.53 -22.66
C GLY A 49 13.66 9.02 -22.48
N ASP A 50 12.39 9.49 -22.40
CA ASP A 50 12.06 10.90 -22.19
C ASP A 50 12.70 11.43 -20.90
N ALA A 51 13.25 12.63 -20.96
CA ALA A 51 13.81 13.30 -19.80
C ALA A 51 12.69 13.92 -18.96
N VAL A 52 12.77 13.77 -17.65
CA VAL A 52 11.84 14.38 -16.67
C VAL A 52 12.64 14.95 -15.51
N TRP A 53 12.05 15.87 -14.77
CA TRP A 53 12.64 16.33 -13.52
C TRP A 53 12.26 15.41 -12.36
N SER A 54 13.27 15.03 -11.57
CA SER A 54 13.14 14.24 -10.34
C SER A 54 13.79 14.98 -9.17
N LEU A 55 13.76 14.38 -7.99
CA LEU A 55 14.38 14.90 -6.78
C LEU A 55 15.26 13.80 -6.15
N GLN A 56 16.47 14.14 -5.76
CA GLN A 56 17.36 13.26 -5.00
C GLN A 56 18.12 14.10 -3.97
N ALA A 57 18.16 13.65 -2.71
CA ALA A 57 18.75 14.39 -1.60
C ALA A 57 18.32 15.89 -1.55
N GLY A 58 17.04 16.15 -1.81
CA GLY A 58 16.46 17.51 -1.82
C GLY A 58 16.84 18.39 -3.02
N ARG A 59 17.61 17.87 -3.99
CA ARG A 59 18.04 18.60 -5.19
C ARG A 59 17.26 18.11 -6.41
N ARG A 60 16.83 19.07 -7.24
CA ARG A 60 16.22 18.75 -8.53
C ARG A 60 17.28 18.18 -9.47
N ILE A 61 17.02 17.01 -10.03
CA ILE A 61 17.93 16.31 -10.95
C ILE A 61 17.18 15.87 -12.21
N GLN A 62 17.90 15.73 -13.32
CA GLN A 62 17.31 15.16 -14.53
C GLN A 62 17.28 13.63 -14.42
N ALA A 63 16.11 13.06 -14.63
CA ALA A 63 15.88 11.62 -14.71
C ALA A 63 15.36 11.24 -16.09
N ARG A 64 15.25 9.92 -16.34
CA ARG A 64 14.63 9.38 -17.55
C ARG A 64 13.46 8.49 -17.20
N VAL A 65 12.44 8.53 -18.04
CA VAL A 65 11.36 7.53 -18.03
C VAL A 65 11.95 6.19 -18.45
N ARG A 66 11.87 5.19 -17.57
CA ARG A 66 12.31 3.82 -17.82
C ARG A 66 11.14 2.89 -18.16
N ALA A 67 9.95 3.21 -17.67
CA ALA A 67 8.71 2.56 -18.04
C ALA A 67 7.52 3.51 -17.90
N VAL A 68 6.48 3.27 -18.70
CA VAL A 68 5.19 3.94 -18.62
C VAL A 68 4.14 2.88 -18.31
N TYR A 69 3.30 3.19 -17.33
CA TYR A 69 2.21 2.32 -16.89
C TYR A 69 0.90 3.03 -17.13
N GLU A 70 -0.10 2.28 -17.58
CA GLU A 70 -1.44 2.76 -17.87
C GLU A 70 -2.44 1.79 -17.25
N VAL A 71 -3.47 2.33 -16.60
CA VAL A 71 -4.55 1.57 -15.97
C VAL A 71 -5.87 2.31 -16.13
N ASP A 72 -6.98 1.58 -16.09
CA ASP A 72 -8.33 2.15 -16.03
C ASP A 72 -8.86 2.08 -14.59
N PRO A 73 -8.72 3.15 -13.78
CA PRO A 73 -9.30 3.17 -12.44
C PRO A 73 -10.82 3.33 -12.50
N ALA A 74 -11.51 2.99 -11.41
CA ALA A 74 -12.95 3.26 -11.30
C ALA A 74 -13.24 4.70 -10.85
N GLU A 75 -12.33 5.30 -10.08
CA GLU A 75 -12.44 6.63 -9.51
C GLU A 75 -11.08 7.30 -9.34
N TYR A 76 -11.10 8.62 -9.21
CA TYR A 76 -9.98 9.45 -8.81
C TYR A 76 -10.26 10.13 -7.47
N LEU A 77 -9.19 10.35 -6.71
CA LEU A 77 -9.11 11.34 -5.66
C LEU A 77 -8.50 12.62 -6.24
N GLU A 78 -9.21 13.73 -6.12
CA GLU A 78 -8.75 15.06 -6.53
C GLU A 78 -8.25 15.83 -5.32
N LEU A 79 -6.95 16.16 -5.35
CA LEU A 79 -6.28 17.01 -4.37
C LEU A 79 -6.30 18.46 -4.85
N SER A 80 -6.56 19.38 -3.95
CA SER A 80 -6.43 20.83 -4.20
C SER A 80 -5.50 21.45 -3.17
N ALA A 81 -4.57 22.29 -3.63
CA ALA A 81 -3.72 23.14 -2.80
C ALA A 81 -3.42 24.45 -3.54
N ALA A 82 -2.71 25.38 -2.90
CA ALA A 82 -2.33 26.66 -3.52
C ALA A 82 -1.55 26.49 -4.84
N GLY A 83 -0.80 25.39 -4.99
CA GLY A 83 -0.03 25.07 -6.19
C GLY A 83 -0.83 24.48 -7.37
N GLY A 84 -2.13 24.21 -7.19
CA GLY A 84 -3.00 23.65 -8.23
C GLY A 84 -3.79 22.42 -7.76
N THR A 85 -4.25 21.64 -8.73
CA THR A 85 -4.98 20.39 -8.47
C THR A 85 -4.27 19.19 -9.06
N LEU A 86 -4.46 18.03 -8.44
CA LEU A 86 -3.94 16.76 -8.92
C LEU A 86 -5.00 15.67 -8.75
N ARG A 87 -5.40 15.05 -9.86
CA ARG A 87 -6.26 13.86 -9.87
C ARG A 87 -5.37 12.62 -9.90
N LEU A 88 -5.54 11.75 -8.93
CA LEU A 88 -4.75 10.52 -8.76
C LEU A 88 -5.61 9.41 -8.17
N THR A 89 -5.13 8.18 -8.20
CA THR A 89 -5.81 7.09 -7.50
C THR A 89 -5.58 7.20 -5.99
N ALA A 90 -6.55 6.75 -5.19
CA ALA A 90 -6.62 6.95 -3.74
C ALA A 90 -5.35 6.49 -2.99
N GLU A 91 -4.69 5.46 -3.50
CA GLU A 91 -3.49 4.84 -2.96
C GLU A 91 -2.18 5.51 -3.40
N HIS A 92 -2.19 6.50 -4.30
CA HIS A 92 -0.98 7.14 -4.79
C HIS A 92 -0.26 7.87 -3.63
N PRO A 93 0.99 7.54 -3.30
CA PRO A 93 1.74 8.24 -2.27
C PRO A 93 2.15 9.65 -2.73
N VAL A 94 1.72 10.67 -2.00
CA VAL A 94 2.07 12.07 -2.24
C VAL A 94 3.00 12.54 -1.14
N GLN A 95 4.01 13.33 -1.50
CA GLN A 95 5.00 13.76 -0.54
C GLN A 95 4.43 14.78 0.46
N THR A 96 4.52 14.44 1.75
CA THR A 96 4.02 15.24 2.87
C THR A 96 5.11 15.84 3.75
N ALA A 97 6.33 15.29 3.68
CA ALA A 97 7.56 15.87 4.22
C ALA A 97 8.76 15.48 3.34
N PRO A 98 9.96 16.09 3.47
CA PRO A 98 11.14 15.68 2.71
C PRO A 98 11.41 14.17 2.84
N GLY A 99 11.28 13.43 1.74
CA GLY A 99 11.45 11.97 1.70
C GLY A 99 10.28 11.13 2.28
N VAL A 100 9.23 11.77 2.82
CA VAL A 100 8.07 11.10 3.42
C VAL A 100 6.85 11.23 2.51
N PHE A 101 6.27 10.08 2.16
CA PHE A 101 5.14 9.97 1.25
C PHE A 101 3.97 9.30 1.96
N THR A 102 2.79 9.90 1.86
CA THR A 102 1.56 9.39 2.47
C THR A 102 0.57 9.04 1.37
N ARG A 103 -0.12 7.89 1.47
CA ARG A 103 -1.21 7.56 0.52
C ARG A 103 -2.25 8.67 0.50
N ALA A 104 -2.70 9.05 -0.69
CA ALA A 104 -3.58 10.19 -0.84
C ALA A 104 -4.91 10.09 -0.07
N GLU A 105 -5.47 8.89 0.09
CA GLU A 105 -6.69 8.64 0.86
C GLU A 105 -6.56 8.84 2.36
N LEU A 106 -5.33 8.92 2.87
CA LEU A 106 -5.05 9.18 4.28
C LEU A 106 -4.76 10.66 4.55
N LEU A 107 -4.72 11.49 3.50
CA LEU A 107 -4.50 12.93 3.66
C LEU A 107 -5.71 13.58 4.33
N THR A 108 -5.43 14.57 5.16
CA THR A 108 -6.42 15.38 5.88
C THR A 108 -6.21 16.86 5.55
N GLY A 109 -7.16 17.73 5.90
CA GLY A 109 -7.01 19.19 5.67
C GLY A 109 -5.81 19.84 6.37
N GLN A 110 -5.14 19.14 7.29
CA GLN A 110 -3.90 19.57 7.93
C GLN A 110 -2.63 19.10 7.20
N SER A 111 -2.78 18.25 6.18
CA SER A 111 -1.65 17.71 5.43
C SER A 111 -0.98 18.80 4.60
N LEU A 112 0.34 18.88 4.71
CA LEU A 112 1.16 19.66 3.80
C LEU A 112 1.49 18.81 2.58
N LEU A 113 1.43 19.40 1.40
CA LEU A 113 1.83 18.80 0.15
C LEU A 113 3.06 19.51 -0.37
N PHE A 114 4.09 18.76 -0.74
CA PHE A 114 5.28 19.33 -1.37
C PHE A 114 4.99 19.68 -2.82
N THR A 115 5.15 20.97 -3.13
CA THR A 115 5.04 21.51 -4.49
C THR A 115 6.43 21.88 -5.03
N THR A 116 6.51 22.25 -6.33
CA THR A 116 7.75 22.67 -6.98
C THR A 116 8.48 23.83 -6.31
N SER A 117 7.78 24.69 -5.56
CA SER A 117 8.35 25.92 -4.97
C SER A 117 8.29 25.96 -3.44
N ALA A 118 7.43 25.18 -2.79
CA ALA A 118 7.24 25.16 -1.33
C ALA A 118 6.37 23.99 -0.88
N SER A 119 6.21 23.78 0.43
CA SER A 119 5.08 23.03 0.98
C SER A 119 3.81 23.89 0.98
N SER A 120 2.70 23.34 0.50
CA SER A 120 1.38 23.99 0.50
C SER A 120 0.38 23.15 1.29
N MET A 121 -0.50 23.79 2.05
CA MET A 121 -1.57 23.08 2.78
C MET A 121 -2.60 22.52 1.80
N LEU A 122 -3.08 21.30 2.06
CA LEU A 122 -4.22 20.72 1.36
C LEU A 122 -5.48 21.52 1.67
N THR A 123 -6.15 22.03 0.65
CA THR A 123 -7.38 22.83 0.78
C THR A 123 -8.63 22.08 0.33
N GLY A 124 -8.47 20.99 -0.42
CA GLY A 124 -9.59 20.19 -0.89
C GLY A 124 -9.20 18.74 -1.17
N LEU A 125 -10.12 17.83 -0.83
CA LEU A 125 -10.00 16.41 -1.09
C LEU A 125 -11.37 15.85 -1.47
N ARG A 126 -11.53 15.34 -2.69
CA ARG A 126 -12.80 14.75 -3.11
C ARG A 126 -12.62 13.56 -4.05
N ARG A 127 -13.54 12.60 -3.96
CA ARG A 127 -13.63 11.48 -4.90
C ARG A 127 -14.46 11.88 -6.12
N THR A 128 -14.04 11.43 -7.29
CA THR A 128 -14.70 11.67 -8.57
C THR A 128 -14.66 10.39 -9.40
N PRO A 129 -15.72 10.03 -10.15
CA PRO A 129 -15.65 8.90 -11.08
C PRO A 129 -14.50 9.08 -12.08
N ALA A 130 -13.87 7.98 -12.47
CA ALA A 130 -12.86 8.01 -13.51
C ALA A 130 -13.53 8.13 -14.88
N ASP A 131 -13.06 9.09 -15.65
CA ASP A 131 -13.52 9.44 -17.01
C ASP A 131 -12.43 9.19 -18.06
N GLN A 132 -11.22 8.83 -17.62
CA GLN A 132 -10.04 8.65 -18.45
C GLN A 132 -9.04 7.68 -17.78
N PRO A 133 -8.09 7.10 -18.53
CA PRO A 133 -7.03 6.26 -17.96
C PRO A 133 -6.11 7.03 -17.01
N ALA A 134 -5.46 6.30 -16.12
CA ALA A 134 -4.44 6.81 -15.22
C ALA A 134 -3.08 6.23 -15.55
N TYR A 135 -2.03 7.02 -15.30
CA TYR A 135 -0.67 6.70 -15.65
C TYR A 135 0.26 6.75 -14.43
N ASN A 136 1.29 5.92 -14.43
CA ASN A 136 2.44 6.09 -13.55
C ASN A 136 3.72 5.90 -14.35
N LEU A 137 4.79 6.53 -13.92
CA LEU A 137 6.10 6.45 -14.55
C LEU A 137 7.04 5.73 -13.60
N LEU A 138 7.91 4.91 -14.17
CA LEU A 138 9.15 4.57 -13.53
C LEU A 138 10.19 5.57 -14.00
N VAL A 139 10.71 6.37 -13.07
CA VAL A 139 11.76 7.38 -13.35
C VAL A 139 13.01 7.03 -12.59
N SER A 140 14.17 7.11 -13.25
CA SER A 140 15.48 6.92 -12.63
C SER A 140 16.51 7.85 -13.27
N PRO A 141 17.44 8.43 -12.49
CA PRO A 141 17.55 8.35 -11.01
C PRO A 141 16.44 9.12 -10.25
N GLY A 142 16.35 8.90 -8.93
CA GLY A 142 15.62 9.77 -7.98
C GLY A 142 14.25 9.27 -7.53
N GLY A 143 13.57 8.45 -8.33
CA GLY A 143 12.42 7.69 -7.86
C GLY A 143 11.11 8.45 -7.68
N VAL A 144 11.10 9.73 -8.01
CA VAL A 144 9.95 10.62 -7.85
C VAL A 144 9.83 11.54 -9.05
N PHE A 145 8.64 12.05 -9.34
CA PHE A 145 8.46 13.02 -10.43
C PHE A 145 7.42 14.09 -10.05
N PHE A 146 7.54 15.25 -10.68
CA PHE A 146 6.63 16.37 -10.43
C PHE A 146 5.41 16.25 -11.33
N ALA A 147 4.23 16.12 -10.73
CA ALA A 147 2.93 15.97 -11.37
C ALA A 147 2.01 17.14 -10.97
N ASN A 148 1.66 18.01 -11.92
CA ASN A 148 0.96 19.28 -11.67
C ASN A 148 1.60 20.10 -10.53
N GLY A 149 2.93 20.07 -10.46
CA GLY A 149 3.69 20.76 -9.43
C GLY A 149 3.78 20.02 -8.10
N PHE A 150 3.08 18.91 -7.88
CA PHE A 150 3.21 18.08 -6.68
C PHE A 150 4.26 16.99 -6.86
N LEU A 151 4.94 16.60 -5.79
CA LEU A 151 5.91 15.51 -5.85
C LEU A 151 5.25 14.17 -5.50
N VAL A 152 5.27 13.26 -6.47
CA VAL A 152 4.66 11.94 -6.36
C VAL A 152 5.68 10.83 -6.59
N HIS A 153 5.42 9.67 -6.00
CA HIS A 153 6.36 8.57 -6.00
C HIS A 153 6.23 7.67 -7.26
N ASN A 154 7.36 7.19 -7.79
CA ASN A 154 7.38 6.22 -8.89
C ASN A 154 6.99 4.79 -8.41
N LYS A 155 6.94 3.81 -9.33
CA LYS A 155 6.81 2.38 -8.93
C LYS A 155 8.19 1.73 -8.80
N GLY A 156 8.58 1.28 -7.61
CA GLY A 156 9.86 0.57 -7.41
C GLY A 156 9.91 -0.83 -8.03
N CYS A 157 11.11 -1.39 -8.22
CA CYS A 157 11.34 -2.73 -8.82
C CYS A 157 12.37 -3.56 -8.01
N PHE A 158 12.49 -4.86 -8.31
CA PHE A 158 13.23 -5.88 -7.54
C PHE A 158 14.24 -6.67 -8.38
N LEU A 159 15.30 -7.21 -7.78
CA LEU A 159 16.28 -8.07 -8.49
C LEU A 159 15.71 -9.48 -8.80
N PRO A 160 16.23 -10.22 -9.80
CA PRO A 160 15.64 -11.47 -10.32
C PRO A 160 15.50 -12.58 -9.28
N ASP A 161 16.41 -12.63 -8.31
CA ASP A 161 16.49 -13.61 -7.22
C ASP A 161 15.58 -13.25 -6.03
N THR A 162 14.92 -12.08 -6.05
CA THR A 162 14.01 -11.63 -5.00
C THR A 162 12.88 -12.65 -4.81
N PRO A 163 12.77 -13.31 -3.64
CA PRO A 163 11.75 -14.33 -3.42
C PRO A 163 10.34 -13.74 -3.29
N ILE A 164 9.43 -14.12 -4.18
CA ILE A 164 8.01 -13.80 -4.11
C ILE A 164 7.29 -14.87 -3.29
N THR A 165 6.45 -14.44 -2.35
CA THR A 165 5.59 -15.38 -1.61
C THR A 165 4.40 -15.74 -2.48
N MET A 166 4.33 -17.01 -2.87
CA MET A 166 3.26 -17.57 -3.68
C MET A 166 1.98 -17.73 -2.85
N ALA A 167 0.82 -17.86 -3.51
CA ALA A 167 -0.46 -17.96 -2.81
C ALA A 167 -0.60 -19.20 -1.91
N ASP A 168 0.21 -20.24 -2.13
CA ASP A 168 0.30 -21.45 -1.30
C ASP A 168 1.29 -21.31 -0.13
N GLY A 169 1.97 -20.16 -0.01
CA GLY A 169 2.99 -19.88 0.99
C GLY A 169 4.41 -20.31 0.59
N SER A 170 4.59 -20.98 -0.54
CA SER A 170 5.92 -21.27 -1.09
C SER A 170 6.61 -19.97 -1.54
N ARG A 171 7.92 -20.05 -1.79
CA ARG A 171 8.70 -18.93 -2.32
C ARG A 171 9.23 -19.26 -3.70
N ARG A 172 9.14 -18.31 -4.63
CA ARG A 172 9.70 -18.41 -5.99
C ARG A 172 10.40 -17.11 -6.34
N SER A 173 11.56 -17.17 -6.96
CA SER A 173 12.29 -15.98 -7.41
C SER A 173 11.44 -15.18 -8.41
N ILE A 174 11.43 -13.85 -8.32
CA ILE A 174 10.61 -13.00 -9.21
C ILE A 174 10.93 -13.20 -10.69
N GLY A 175 12.17 -13.55 -11.03
CA GLY A 175 12.57 -13.88 -12.40
C GLY A 175 11.98 -15.18 -12.96
N GLU A 176 11.45 -16.05 -12.09
CA GLU A 176 10.81 -17.31 -12.45
C GLU A 176 9.27 -17.22 -12.39
N VAL A 177 8.73 -16.12 -11.87
CA VAL A 177 7.28 -15.89 -11.82
C VAL A 177 6.76 -15.65 -13.23
N MET A 178 5.66 -16.31 -13.57
CA MET A 178 5.01 -16.26 -14.89
C MET A 178 3.66 -15.54 -14.81
N THR A 179 3.24 -14.93 -15.93
CA THR A 179 1.85 -14.47 -16.08
C THR A 179 0.89 -15.65 -15.85
N GLY A 180 -0.13 -15.43 -15.02
CA GLY A 180 -1.08 -16.45 -14.58
C GLY A 180 -0.74 -17.09 -13.23
N ASP A 181 0.48 -16.92 -12.72
CA ASP A 181 0.84 -17.41 -11.39
C ASP A 181 0.01 -16.75 -10.29
N ARG A 182 -0.25 -17.48 -9.22
CA ARG A 182 -0.95 -16.97 -8.04
C ARG A 182 0.04 -16.62 -6.93
N VAL A 183 0.03 -15.37 -6.50
CA VAL A 183 0.92 -14.85 -5.45
C VAL A 183 0.13 -14.42 -4.22
N LEU A 184 0.80 -14.40 -3.07
CA LEU A 184 0.24 -13.85 -1.84
C LEU A 184 0.30 -12.33 -1.89
N ALA A 185 -0.79 -11.71 -1.47
CA ALA A 185 -1.06 -10.29 -1.44
C ALA A 185 -1.70 -9.93 -0.09
N PHE A 186 -1.98 -8.64 0.10
CA PHE A 186 -2.74 -8.14 1.24
C PHE A 186 -3.80 -7.13 0.82
N THR A 187 -4.95 -7.21 1.47
CA THR A 187 -5.99 -6.19 1.38
C THR A 187 -5.54 -4.88 2.06
N PRO A 188 -6.23 -3.75 1.83
CA PRO A 188 -5.87 -2.47 2.45
C PRO A 188 -5.85 -2.47 3.99
N ASP A 189 -6.65 -3.35 4.61
CA ASP A 189 -6.69 -3.61 6.05
C ASP A 189 -5.59 -4.58 6.53
N GLY A 190 -4.69 -5.00 5.63
CA GLY A 190 -3.53 -5.82 5.94
C GLY A 190 -3.83 -7.32 6.03
N LEU A 191 -5.01 -7.77 5.59
CA LEU A 191 -5.35 -9.19 5.60
C LEU A 191 -4.76 -9.92 4.39
N PRO A 192 -4.22 -11.14 4.55
CA PRO A 192 -3.71 -11.92 3.43
C PRO A 192 -4.80 -12.21 2.38
N ALA A 193 -4.45 -12.09 1.10
CA ALA A 193 -5.29 -12.42 -0.03
C ALA A 193 -4.46 -13.08 -1.14
N ALA A 194 -5.05 -13.95 -1.96
CA ALA A 194 -4.38 -14.48 -3.13
C ALA A 194 -4.76 -13.66 -4.37
N THR A 195 -3.80 -13.36 -5.23
CA THR A 195 -4.00 -12.63 -6.49
C THR A 195 -3.26 -13.29 -7.64
N THR A 196 -3.59 -12.92 -8.89
CA THR A 196 -3.02 -13.51 -10.11
C THR A 196 -2.11 -12.51 -10.79
N VAL A 197 -0.93 -12.95 -11.23
CA VAL A 197 0.00 -12.15 -12.04
C VAL A 197 -0.58 -11.97 -13.44
N ARG A 198 -0.74 -10.71 -13.85
CA ARG A 198 -1.21 -10.30 -15.18
C ARG A 198 -0.09 -10.06 -16.15
N ARG A 199 0.97 -9.40 -15.69
CA ARG A 199 2.12 -9.01 -16.50
C ARG A 199 3.38 -9.03 -15.67
N ILE A 200 4.50 -9.28 -16.34
CA ILE A 200 5.83 -9.13 -15.78
C ILE A 200 6.45 -7.92 -16.46
N LEU A 201 7.06 -7.06 -15.65
CA LEU A 201 7.75 -5.86 -16.10
C LEU A 201 9.21 -6.03 -15.82
N THR A 202 10.05 -5.73 -16.80
CA THR A 202 11.51 -5.78 -16.66
C THR A 202 12.13 -4.50 -17.17
N HIS A 203 13.23 -4.06 -16.54
CA HIS A 203 14.10 -3.02 -17.08
C HIS A 203 15.52 -3.16 -16.52
N GLN A 204 16.51 -2.56 -17.18
CA GLN A 204 17.90 -2.53 -16.71
C GLN A 204 18.12 -1.34 -15.77
N VAL A 205 18.85 -1.57 -14.68
CA VAL A 205 19.40 -0.51 -13.80
C VAL A 205 20.90 -0.71 -13.65
N ASP A 206 21.63 0.38 -13.45
CA ASP A 206 23.10 0.39 -13.31
C ASP A 206 23.56 0.30 -11.84
N SER A 207 22.61 0.35 -10.91
CA SER A 207 22.84 0.21 -9.47
C SER A 207 21.58 -0.25 -8.75
N TYR A 208 21.78 -0.85 -7.57
CA TYR A 208 20.72 -1.29 -6.67
C TYR A 208 21.18 -1.17 -5.20
N LEU A 209 20.26 -1.34 -4.28
CA LEU A 209 20.49 -1.32 -2.85
C LEU A 209 20.32 -2.71 -2.25
N VAL A 210 21.19 -3.04 -1.31
CA VAL A 210 21.04 -4.17 -0.39
C VAL A 210 20.62 -3.62 0.97
N VAL A 211 19.41 -3.96 1.39
CA VAL A 211 18.85 -3.61 2.71
C VAL A 211 18.75 -4.85 3.56
N ARG A 212 19.37 -4.82 4.73
CA ARG A 212 19.34 -5.94 5.69
C ARG A 212 18.57 -5.55 6.93
N THR A 213 17.69 -6.43 7.38
CA THR A 213 17.07 -6.44 8.70
C THR A 213 17.53 -7.69 9.46
N ALA A 214 17.02 -7.89 10.68
CA ALA A 214 17.34 -9.09 11.46
C ALA A 214 16.88 -10.40 10.79
N THR A 215 15.84 -10.37 9.96
CA THR A 215 15.27 -11.59 9.36
C THR A 215 15.32 -11.61 7.83
N THR A 216 15.69 -10.50 7.20
CA THR A 216 15.50 -10.32 5.76
C THR A 216 16.67 -9.58 5.13
N GLU A 217 17.07 -10.02 3.94
CA GLU A 217 17.90 -9.26 3.01
C GLU A 217 17.07 -8.97 1.75
N LEU A 218 16.98 -7.71 1.37
CA LEU A 218 16.19 -7.23 0.23
C LEU A 218 17.10 -6.49 -0.74
N HIS A 219 17.03 -6.86 -2.02
CA HIS A 219 17.73 -6.19 -3.10
C HIS A 219 16.72 -5.42 -3.96
N VAL A 220 16.81 -4.09 -3.94
CA VAL A 220 15.83 -3.20 -4.59
C VAL A 220 16.50 -2.07 -5.34
N THR A 221 15.78 -1.50 -6.32
CA THR A 221 16.16 -0.22 -6.91
C THR A 221 16.31 0.85 -5.84
N GLU A 222 17.22 1.81 -6.03
CA GLU A 222 17.45 2.91 -5.07
C GLU A 222 16.21 3.77 -4.82
N GLU A 223 15.34 3.76 -5.81
CA GLU A 223 14.10 4.48 -5.94
C GLU A 223 12.94 3.76 -5.25
N HIS A 224 13.15 2.58 -4.64
CA HIS A 224 12.07 1.84 -4.01
C HIS A 224 11.65 2.53 -2.68
N PRO A 225 10.36 2.86 -2.50
CA PRO A 225 9.88 3.43 -1.25
C PRO A 225 9.71 2.31 -0.21
N PHE A 226 10.16 2.55 1.02
CA PHE A 226 10.02 1.60 2.11
C PHE A 226 8.78 1.90 2.94
N TYR A 227 7.94 0.90 3.14
CA TYR A 227 6.75 1.03 3.98
C TYR A 227 7.14 1.02 5.46
N VAL A 228 6.78 2.08 6.18
CA VAL A 228 7.08 2.23 7.63
C VAL A 228 5.84 2.03 8.52
N GLY A 229 4.66 1.85 7.92
CA GLY A 229 3.39 1.62 8.62
C GLY A 229 2.38 2.76 8.43
N GLY A 230 1.11 2.50 8.74
CA GLY A 230 0.04 3.53 8.71
C GLY A 230 -0.18 4.19 7.34
N GLY A 231 0.14 3.50 6.24
CA GLY A 231 0.10 4.06 4.88
C GLY A 231 1.17 5.12 4.58
N VAL A 232 2.26 5.15 5.36
CA VAL A 232 3.40 6.03 5.17
C VAL A 232 4.58 5.26 4.56
N PHE A 233 5.25 5.91 3.61
CA PHE A 233 6.44 5.42 2.93
C PHE A 233 7.58 6.41 3.08
N GLN A 234 8.80 5.89 3.11
CA GLN A 234 10.02 6.69 3.13
C GLN A 234 10.95 6.29 2.00
N THR A 235 11.56 7.30 1.37
CA THR A 235 12.65 7.09 0.41
C THR A 235 13.91 6.61 1.12
N ILE A 236 14.83 6.02 0.36
CA ILE A 236 16.12 5.63 0.93
C ILE A 236 16.88 6.82 1.54
N ASP A 237 16.83 7.99 0.90
CA ASP A 237 17.55 9.19 1.36
C ASP A 237 17.04 9.69 2.74
N SER A 238 15.81 9.33 3.10
CA SER A 238 15.22 9.66 4.41
C SER A 238 15.43 8.58 5.47
N LEU A 239 15.81 7.36 5.06
CA LEU A 239 16.03 6.24 5.97
C LEU A 239 17.46 6.19 6.48
N ARG A 240 17.61 5.72 7.71
CA ARG A 240 18.89 5.49 8.39
C ARG A 240 18.97 4.08 8.95
N ILE A 241 20.19 3.61 9.15
CA ILE A 241 20.42 2.39 9.95
C ILE A 241 19.79 2.60 11.33
N GLY A 242 18.98 1.63 11.74
CA GLY A 242 18.18 1.67 12.96
C GLY A 242 16.73 2.08 12.77
N ASP A 243 16.34 2.68 11.65
CA ASP A 243 14.93 2.98 11.37
C ASP A 243 14.13 1.70 11.17
N ALA A 244 12.83 1.75 11.47
CA ALA A 244 11.94 0.60 11.39
C ALA A 244 11.18 0.58 10.06
N VAL A 245 11.26 -0.54 9.36
CA VAL A 245 10.45 -0.86 8.17
C VAL A 245 9.52 -2.02 8.49
N GLN A 246 8.35 -2.05 7.84
CA GLN A 246 7.40 -3.13 8.04
C GLN A 246 7.79 -4.34 7.18
N ALA A 247 8.00 -5.48 7.83
CA ALA A 247 8.24 -6.76 7.19
C ALA A 247 7.14 -7.75 7.56
N TYR A 248 6.71 -8.53 6.58
CA TYR A 248 5.76 -9.61 6.77
C TYR A 248 6.41 -10.80 7.48
N ASP A 249 5.79 -11.27 8.57
CA ASP A 249 6.30 -12.35 9.41
C ASP A 249 6.08 -13.76 8.84
N GLY A 250 5.40 -13.88 7.69
CA GLY A 250 5.05 -15.17 7.10
C GLY A 250 3.76 -15.81 7.67
N VAL A 251 3.17 -15.22 8.72
CA VAL A 251 2.03 -15.80 9.47
C VAL A 251 0.82 -14.87 9.50
N GLY A 252 0.82 -13.80 8.69
CA GLY A 252 -0.32 -12.91 8.55
C GLY A 252 -0.15 -11.54 9.21
N ARG A 253 1.03 -11.19 9.73
CA ARG A 253 1.25 -9.87 10.36
C ARG A 253 2.45 -9.15 9.79
N PHE A 254 2.35 -7.83 9.80
CA PHE A 254 3.50 -6.95 9.62
C PHE A 254 4.12 -6.67 10.98
N THR A 255 5.43 -6.83 11.03
CA THR A 255 6.24 -6.51 12.19
C THR A 255 7.25 -5.44 11.82
N ALA A 256 7.42 -4.48 12.72
CA ALA A 256 8.46 -3.47 12.57
C ALA A 256 9.83 -4.15 12.74
N GLN A 257 10.69 -4.00 11.73
CA GLN A 257 12.05 -4.49 11.74
C GLN A 257 13.03 -3.35 11.53
N ARG A 258 14.09 -3.34 12.35
CA ARG A 258 15.14 -2.34 12.23
C ARG A 258 16.03 -2.64 11.04
N ILE A 259 16.36 -1.60 10.27
CA ILE A 259 17.40 -1.65 9.25
C ILE A 259 18.75 -1.81 9.96
N LEU A 260 19.48 -2.86 9.62
CA LEU A 260 20.80 -3.17 10.13
C LEU A 260 21.91 -2.75 9.16
N ALA A 261 21.65 -2.83 7.85
CA ALA A 261 22.57 -2.37 6.82
C ALA A 261 21.82 -1.81 5.62
N LEU A 262 22.46 -0.84 4.97
CA LEU A 262 21.98 -0.15 3.78
C LEU A 262 23.20 0.11 2.89
N GLU A 263 23.34 -0.71 1.85
CA GLU A 263 24.53 -0.71 0.99
C GLU A 263 24.14 -0.50 -0.47
N ARG A 264 24.85 0.41 -1.14
CA ARG A 264 24.68 0.61 -2.58
C ARG A 264 25.64 -0.29 -3.35
N ARG A 265 25.14 -0.93 -4.40
CA ARG A 265 25.88 -1.75 -5.36
C ARG A 265 25.73 -1.12 -6.75
N ARG A 266 26.85 -0.97 -7.46
CA ARG A 266 26.92 -0.35 -8.80
C ARG A 266 27.15 -1.43 -9.84
N ASP A 267 26.13 -2.25 -10.03
CA ASP A 267 26.15 -3.36 -10.97
C ASP A 267 24.94 -3.26 -11.90
N SER A 268 25.17 -3.48 -13.19
CA SER A 268 24.09 -3.51 -14.18
C SER A 268 23.29 -4.79 -14.01
N VAL A 269 22.00 -4.66 -13.71
CA VAL A 269 21.11 -5.80 -13.47
C VAL A 269 19.71 -5.57 -14.04
N THR A 270 19.11 -6.64 -14.57
CA THR A 270 17.69 -6.64 -14.92
C THR A 270 16.87 -6.67 -13.64
N VAL A 271 16.05 -5.66 -13.39
CA VAL A 271 15.07 -5.69 -12.30
C VAL A 271 13.66 -5.96 -12.83
N TYR A 272 12.82 -6.48 -11.95
CA TYR A 272 11.51 -7.02 -12.20
C TYR A 272 10.48 -6.31 -11.35
N ASN A 273 9.27 -6.16 -11.88
CA ASN A 273 8.07 -5.87 -11.10
C ASN A 273 6.93 -6.69 -11.68
N LEU A 274 5.94 -6.97 -10.85
CA LEU A 274 4.75 -7.69 -11.28
C LEU A 274 3.66 -6.67 -11.64
N GLU A 275 2.62 -7.17 -12.28
CA GLU A 275 1.27 -6.60 -12.29
C GLU A 275 0.38 -7.73 -11.83
N VAL A 276 -0.48 -7.49 -10.83
CA VAL A 276 -1.43 -8.50 -10.35
C VAL A 276 -2.84 -7.93 -10.30
N ASP A 277 -3.82 -8.84 -10.25
CA ASP A 277 -5.21 -8.50 -9.95
C ASP A 277 -5.39 -7.85 -8.56
N SER A 278 -6.60 -7.37 -8.26
CA SER A 278 -6.95 -6.89 -6.91
C SER A 278 -6.51 -7.91 -5.85
N PRO A 279 -5.85 -7.51 -4.74
CA PRO A 279 -5.76 -6.14 -4.20
C PRO A 279 -4.48 -5.38 -4.62
N HIS A 280 -3.92 -5.72 -5.78
CA HIS A 280 -2.72 -5.11 -6.38
C HIS A 280 -1.60 -4.85 -5.37
N THR A 281 -1.32 -5.85 -4.55
CA THR A 281 -0.15 -5.95 -3.68
C THR A 281 0.45 -7.34 -3.86
N PHE A 282 1.71 -7.52 -3.49
CA PHE A 282 2.34 -8.84 -3.38
C PHE A 282 3.43 -8.81 -2.32
N ILE A 283 3.99 -9.97 -1.98
CA ILE A 283 5.10 -10.06 -1.02
C ILE A 283 6.39 -10.37 -1.75
N ALA A 284 7.40 -9.53 -1.56
CA ALA A 284 8.75 -9.72 -2.08
C ALA A 284 9.76 -9.73 -0.92
N SER A 285 10.57 -10.78 -0.84
CA SER A 285 11.49 -11.08 0.27
C SER A 285 10.85 -10.98 1.66
N GLY A 286 9.56 -11.29 1.81
CA GLY A 286 8.88 -11.11 3.09
C GLY A 286 8.63 -9.65 3.46
N MET A 287 8.69 -8.70 2.53
CA MET A 287 8.17 -7.34 2.69
C MET A 287 6.92 -7.18 1.83
N ALA A 288 5.91 -6.46 2.34
CA ALA A 288 4.78 -6.10 1.49
C ALA A 288 5.19 -5.01 0.53
N VAL A 289 4.92 -5.27 -0.73
CA VAL A 289 5.27 -4.38 -1.81
C VAL A 289 4.02 -4.12 -2.65
N HIS A 290 3.82 -2.86 -3.00
CA HIS A 290 2.64 -2.47 -3.76
C HIS A 290 2.82 -2.89 -5.21
N ASN A 291 1.80 -3.55 -5.74
CA ASN A 291 1.80 -3.99 -7.12
C ASN A 291 1.28 -2.90 -8.06
N LYS A 292 1.61 -3.08 -9.33
CA LYS A 292 1.00 -2.46 -10.48
C LYS A 292 -0.47 -2.89 -10.61
N GLY A 293 -1.38 -1.91 -10.60
CA GLY A 293 -2.82 -2.12 -10.68
C GLY A 293 -3.33 -2.53 -12.06
N GLY A 294 -4.52 -3.11 -12.08
CA GLY A 294 -5.31 -3.42 -13.27
C GLY A 294 -6.79 -3.46 -12.92
N GLY A 295 -7.53 -2.39 -13.25
CA GLY A 295 -8.98 -2.36 -13.16
C GLY A 295 -9.58 -3.29 -14.21
N GLY A 296 -10.08 -4.45 -13.79
CA GLY A 296 -10.79 -5.38 -14.68
C GLY A 296 -12.18 -4.86 -15.04
N GLY A 297 -12.34 -4.45 -16.30
CA GLY A 297 -13.63 -4.29 -16.96
C GLY A 297 -14.39 -5.62 -17.07
N GLY A 298 -15.70 -5.55 -16.86
CA GLY A 298 -16.57 -6.73 -16.84
C GLY A 298 -16.68 -7.40 -18.20
N ARG A 299 -16.41 -8.71 -18.25
CA ARG A 299 -17.01 -9.63 -19.23
C ARG A 299 -17.45 -10.91 -18.53
N ARG A 300 -18.73 -11.21 -18.72
CA ARG A 300 -19.54 -12.28 -18.10
C ARG A 300 -19.23 -13.64 -18.72
N TRP A 301 -18.57 -14.55 -17.99
CA TRP A 301 -18.61 -16.03 -18.14
C TRP A 301 -18.24 -16.62 -16.77
N GLY A 302 -19.10 -17.36 -16.07
CA GLY A 302 -19.42 -18.76 -16.31
C GLY A 302 -19.01 -19.55 -15.05
N TRP A 303 -19.99 -20.03 -14.29
CA TRP A 303 -19.82 -20.74 -13.01
C TRP A 303 -18.87 -21.93 -13.12
N TRP A 304 -17.72 -21.90 -12.43
CA TRP A 304 -16.91 -23.09 -12.15
C TRP A 304 -16.30 -23.03 -10.74
N GLY A 305 -16.79 -23.92 -9.88
CA GLY A 305 -16.06 -24.59 -8.78
C GLY A 305 -15.41 -23.75 -7.68
N ARG A 306 -16.06 -23.68 -6.51
CA ARG A 306 -15.36 -23.45 -5.23
C ARG A 306 -14.28 -24.51 -5.03
N ARG A 307 -13.00 -24.14 -5.07
CA ARG A 307 -11.93 -24.88 -4.39
C ARG A 307 -11.32 -24.01 -3.30
N GLN A 308 -11.25 -24.63 -2.13
CA GLN A 308 -10.98 -24.04 -0.83
C GLN A 308 -9.49 -23.67 -0.68
N LEU A 309 -9.20 -22.68 0.15
CA LEU A 309 -7.85 -22.36 0.62
C LEU A 309 -7.20 -23.59 1.30
N PRO A 310 -5.86 -23.74 1.25
CA PRO A 310 -5.15 -24.82 1.94
C PRO A 310 -5.48 -24.89 3.44
N GLU A 311 -5.50 -26.10 4.02
CA GLU A 311 -5.89 -26.35 5.42
C GLU A 311 -5.10 -25.53 6.45
N GLN A 312 -3.87 -25.11 6.13
CA GLN A 312 -3.03 -24.29 7.00
C GLN A 312 -3.59 -22.88 7.31
N TRP A 313 -4.64 -22.44 6.60
CA TRP A 313 -5.28 -21.13 6.79
C TRP A 313 -6.68 -21.19 7.41
N ARG A 314 -7.11 -22.36 7.93
CA ARG A 314 -8.37 -22.50 8.68
C ARG A 314 -8.12 -22.39 10.19
N TRP A 315 -8.22 -21.18 10.75
CA TRP A 315 -8.24 -21.00 12.21
C TRP A 315 -9.64 -20.76 12.78
N ARG A 316 -9.84 -21.33 13.97
CA ARG A 316 -11.10 -21.53 14.69
C ARG A 316 -11.74 -20.21 15.12
N GLN A 317 -12.97 -19.96 14.68
CA GLN A 317 -13.93 -19.18 15.46
C GLN A 317 -14.56 -20.11 16.50
N ARG A 318 -14.14 -19.99 17.77
CA ARG A 318 -14.96 -20.24 18.96
C ARG A 318 -14.20 -19.77 20.21
N GLU A 319 -14.97 -19.12 21.08
CA GLU A 319 -14.62 -18.61 22.41
C GLU A 319 -13.96 -17.23 22.48
N PHE A 320 -14.78 -16.20 22.29
CA PHE A 320 -14.77 -15.03 23.18
C PHE A 320 -16.21 -14.50 23.29
N GLN A 321 -16.94 -14.90 24.33
CA GLN A 321 -18.19 -14.24 24.72
C GLN A 321 -17.89 -13.30 25.90
N PRO A 322 -18.19 -11.99 25.80
CA PRO A 322 -18.10 -11.08 26.93
C PRO A 322 -19.35 -11.27 27.81
N ARG A 323 -19.18 -11.78 29.05
CA ARG A 323 -20.27 -11.80 30.03
C ARG A 323 -20.54 -10.38 30.52
N ARG A 324 -21.76 -9.91 30.23
CA ARG A 324 -22.40 -8.72 30.80
C ARG A 324 -22.55 -8.89 32.32
N ARG A 325 -22.21 -7.85 33.09
CA ARG A 325 -22.60 -7.71 34.50
C ARG A 325 -23.97 -7.04 34.57
N ALA A 326 -24.92 -7.68 35.25
CA ALA A 326 -26.09 -7.02 35.83
C ALA A 326 -26.53 -7.79 37.09
N HIS A 327 -26.47 -7.06 38.22
CA HIS A 327 -27.34 -7.05 39.40
C HIS A 327 -27.95 -8.32 40.05
N LEU A 328 -27.83 -8.27 41.39
CA LEU A 328 -28.80 -8.59 42.45
C LEU A 328 -28.90 -10.03 43.02
N LEU A 329 -28.74 -10.04 44.36
CA LEU A 329 -29.29 -10.92 45.40
C LEU A 329 -28.71 -12.33 45.56
N TRP A 330 -28.03 -12.55 46.68
CA TRP A 330 -28.37 -13.68 47.56
C TRP A 330 -28.02 -13.42 49.03
N HIS A 331 -28.80 -14.12 49.86
CA HIS A 331 -29.01 -14.01 51.29
C HIS A 331 -27.82 -14.37 52.19
N LEU A 332 -27.91 -13.80 53.39
CA LEU A 332 -27.29 -14.22 54.65
C LEU A 332 -27.23 -15.75 54.84
N HIS A 333 -26.08 -16.23 55.33
CA HIS A 333 -26.07 -17.06 56.53
C HIS A 333 -24.76 -16.92 57.31
N LEU A 334 -24.92 -16.58 58.59
CA LEU A 334 -23.93 -16.44 59.63
C LEU A 334 -23.26 -17.78 59.96
N ARG A 335 -21.94 -17.79 60.19
CA ARG A 335 -21.35 -18.51 61.33
C ARG A 335 -20.18 -17.71 61.90
N HIS A 336 -20.22 -17.60 63.23
CA HIS A 336 -19.37 -16.86 64.14
C HIS A 336 -17.96 -17.48 64.34
N HIS A 337 -17.12 -16.67 65.00
CA HIS A 337 -15.91 -16.98 65.78
C HIS A 337 -14.60 -17.13 65.00
N SER A 338 -13.47 -16.57 65.39
CA SER A 338 -13.07 -15.57 66.41
C SER A 338 -11.63 -15.17 66.02
N CYS A 339 -11.26 -13.90 66.21
CA CYS A 339 -9.86 -13.48 66.25
C CYS A 339 -9.24 -13.98 67.57
N PRO A 340 -7.90 -14.18 67.66
CA PRO A 340 -7.12 -13.09 68.25
C PRO A 340 -5.68 -12.91 67.70
N GLU A 341 -5.26 -11.64 67.76
CA GLU A 341 -3.95 -11.13 68.25
C GLU A 341 -2.63 -11.38 67.48
N GLU A 342 -2.03 -10.24 67.07
CA GLU A 342 -0.60 -9.91 66.87
C GLU A 342 0.31 -10.32 68.07
N PRO A 343 1.68 -10.29 68.02
CA PRO A 343 2.51 -9.30 67.31
C PRO A 343 3.91 -9.73 66.76
N ALA A 344 4.44 -8.84 65.91
CA ALA A 344 5.84 -8.39 65.74
C ALA A 344 7.06 -9.31 66.02
N ARG A 345 7.98 -9.39 65.03
CA ARG A 345 9.45 -9.13 65.11
C ARG A 345 10.13 -9.68 63.83
N CYS A 346 10.75 -8.83 63.00
CA CYS A 346 12.15 -8.36 63.06
C CYS A 346 13.14 -9.23 62.28
N LEU A 347 14.05 -8.54 61.58
CA LEU A 347 15.36 -8.94 61.03
C LEU A 347 15.47 -9.41 59.57
N ARG A 348 15.83 -8.41 58.75
CA ARG A 348 16.88 -8.42 57.72
C ARG A 348 17.92 -9.55 57.90
N ARG A 349 18.21 -10.26 56.81
CA ARG A 349 19.48 -10.15 56.07
C ARG A 349 19.30 -10.68 54.65
#